data_AF-A0A8R1HZI8-F1
#
_entry.id   AF-A0A8R1HZI8-F1
#
_cell.length_a   1.000
_cell.length_b   1.000
_cell.length_c   1.000
_cell.angle_alpha   90.00
_cell.angle_beta   90.00
_cell.angle_gamma   90.00
#
_symmetry.space_group_name_H-M   'P 1'
#
loop_
_entity.id
_entity.type
_entity.pdbx_description
1 polymer ?
#
loop_
_entity_poly.entity_id
_entity_poly.type
_entity_poly.pdbx_seq_one_letter_code
_entity_poly.pdbx_strand_id
1 'polypeptide(L)'
;MKPSAVFTVLLLIIFLNPTVSQDNRDDSNTDTTTSDGFDCIWLDTNFTYNKWSSNLVYNGTCCSRAAIKALNESSQYSWLVDGYNNNPDLYNRWDALTNLLFCIPGACTEPNPAWINCSG
;
A
#
# COMPACT_ATOMS: atom_id res chain seq x y z
N MET A 1 43.20 -20.52 51.15
CA MET A 1 42.84 -21.95 51.06
C MET A 1 41.34 -22.01 50.78
N LYS A 2 40.75 -22.79 49.87
CA LYS A 2 41.06 -23.53 48.63
C LYS A 2 39.62 -23.74 48.02
N PRO A 3 39.46 -23.84 46.70
CA PRO A 3 38.32 -23.27 45.96
C PRO A 3 37.26 -24.32 45.61
N SER A 4 36.17 -23.91 44.95
CA SER A 4 35.44 -24.78 44.03
C SER A 4 34.75 -23.97 42.94
N ALA A 5 35.39 -23.98 41.77
CA ALA A 5 34.77 -23.66 40.49
C ALA A 5 34.40 -24.99 39.82
N VAL A 6 33.22 -25.07 39.22
CA VAL A 6 32.88 -26.15 38.29
C VAL A 6 32.48 -25.50 36.97
N PHE A 7 33.43 -25.54 36.04
CA PHE A 7 33.24 -25.30 34.62
C PHE A 7 32.68 -26.58 34.00
N THR A 8 31.58 -26.50 33.25
CA THR A 8 31.30 -27.53 32.25
C THR A 8 30.63 -26.88 31.06
N VAL A 9 31.42 -26.70 30.00
CA VAL A 9 30.98 -26.40 28.64
C VAL A 9 30.63 -27.74 28.00
N LEU A 10 29.44 -27.87 27.42
CA LEU A 10 29.17 -28.90 26.42
C LEU A 10 28.26 -28.32 25.33
N LEU A 11 28.87 -27.97 24.20
CA LEU A 11 28.22 -27.65 22.93
C LEU A 11 28.00 -28.95 22.16
N LEU A 12 26.75 -29.29 21.84
CA LEU A 12 26.40 -30.19 20.73
C LEU A 12 25.09 -29.72 20.07
N ILE A 13 25.26 -29.03 18.96
CA ILE A 13 24.29 -28.74 17.90
C ILE A 13 24.01 -29.99 17.06
N ILE A 14 22.75 -30.37 16.88
CA ILE A 14 22.30 -31.21 15.75
C ILE A 14 20.91 -30.74 15.32
N PHE A 15 20.78 -30.29 14.07
CA PHE A 15 19.52 -29.94 13.41
C PHE A 15 18.80 -31.22 12.97
N LEU A 16 17.50 -31.35 13.23
CA LEU A 16 16.57 -32.24 12.52
C LEU A 16 15.16 -31.61 12.50
N ASN A 17 14.64 -31.36 11.30
CA ASN A 17 13.28 -30.90 11.04
C ASN A 17 12.26 -31.99 11.43
N PRO A 18 11.09 -31.65 11.98
CA PRO A 18 9.93 -32.52 11.87
C PRO A 18 8.96 -32.01 10.81
N THR A 19 8.76 -32.90 9.82
CA THR A 19 7.67 -32.95 8.85
C THR A 19 6.30 -32.87 9.54
N VAL A 20 5.37 -32.21 8.85
CA VAL A 20 3.94 -32.06 9.11
C VAL A 20 3.26 -33.34 9.62
N SER A 21 2.41 -33.18 10.64
CA SER A 21 1.24 -34.02 10.85
C SER A 21 0.04 -33.11 11.15
N GLN A 22 -0.92 -33.06 10.22
CA GLN A 22 -2.24 -32.45 10.43
C GLN A 22 -3.11 -33.45 11.20
N ASP A 23 -3.74 -33.01 12.28
CA ASP A 23 -4.96 -33.64 12.78
C ASP A 23 -6.03 -32.58 13.07
N ASN A 24 -7.25 -32.91 12.67
CA ASN A 24 -8.40 -32.04 12.54
C ASN A 24 -9.21 -31.99 13.83
N ARG A 25 -9.43 -30.78 14.32
CA ARG A 25 -10.66 -30.22 14.93
C ARG A 25 -10.25 -29.32 16.09
N ASP A 26 -10.39 -28.02 15.90
CA ASP A 26 -11.29 -27.31 16.80
C ASP A 26 -11.84 -26.09 16.09
N ASP A 27 -13.05 -25.75 16.50
CA ASP A 27 -13.95 -24.68 16.09
C ASP A 27 -13.20 -23.40 15.66
N SER A 28 -12.93 -23.28 14.36
CA SER A 28 -12.57 -22.00 13.77
C SER A 28 -13.85 -21.19 13.73
N ASN A 29 -14.16 -20.54 14.86
CA ASN A 29 -14.78 -19.23 14.83
C ASN A 29 -14.08 -18.48 13.70
N THR A 30 -14.78 -18.36 12.58
CA THR A 30 -14.33 -17.57 11.47
C THR A 30 -14.56 -16.15 11.96
N ASP A 31 -13.68 -15.69 12.84
CA ASP A 31 -13.43 -14.27 13.06
C ASP A 31 -12.93 -13.78 11.71
N THR A 32 -13.91 -13.50 10.86
CA THR A 32 -13.77 -12.63 9.72
C THR A 32 -13.50 -11.28 10.35
N THR A 33 -12.26 -11.08 10.80
CA THR A 33 -11.74 -9.75 11.04
C THR A 33 -11.78 -9.13 9.66
N THR A 34 -12.84 -8.37 9.38
CA THR A 34 -12.84 -7.39 8.32
C THR A 34 -11.65 -6.51 8.64
N SER A 35 -10.50 -6.79 8.00
CA SER A 35 -9.45 -5.80 7.85
C SER A 35 -10.17 -4.56 7.36
N ASP A 36 -10.21 -3.49 8.16
CA ASP A 36 -10.88 -2.24 7.84
C ASP A 36 -10.58 -1.91 6.37
N GLY A 37 -11.53 -2.20 5.47
CA GLY A 37 -11.24 -2.37 4.05
C GLY A 37 -10.77 -1.05 3.48
N PHE A 38 -9.47 -0.86 3.37
CA PHE A 38 -8.89 0.37 2.85
C PHE A 38 -9.17 0.42 1.34
N ASP A 39 -10.23 1.13 0.97
CA ASP A 39 -10.63 1.30 -0.41
C ASP A 39 -9.75 2.36 -1.08
N CYS A 40 -8.99 1.93 -2.09
CA CYS A 40 -8.13 2.78 -2.89
C CYS A 40 -8.82 3.40 -4.08
N ILE A 41 -10.14 3.23 -4.21
CA ILE A 41 -10.96 3.75 -5.30
C ILE A 41 -10.29 3.42 -6.65
N TRP A 42 -10.09 4.40 -7.53
CA TRP A 42 -9.35 4.24 -8.78
C TRP A 42 -7.82 4.38 -8.63
N LEU A 43 -7.29 4.71 -7.45
CA LEU A 43 -5.87 5.03 -7.25
C LEU A 43 -4.96 3.79 -7.29
N ASP A 44 -5.49 2.58 -7.13
CA ASP A 44 -4.74 1.33 -7.34
C ASP A 44 -4.82 0.83 -8.79
N THR A 45 -5.64 1.48 -9.61
CA THR A 45 -5.94 1.05 -10.97
C THR A 45 -4.97 1.70 -11.95
N ASN A 46 -4.21 0.88 -12.68
CA ASN A 46 -3.34 1.37 -13.74
C ASN A 46 -4.16 1.96 -14.91
N PHE A 47 -3.61 2.98 -15.56
CA PHE A 47 -4.18 3.51 -16.79
C PHE A 47 -3.14 4.23 -17.64
N THR A 48 -3.45 4.41 -18.93
CA THR A 48 -2.67 5.23 -19.86
C THR A 48 -3.52 6.41 -20.31
N TYR A 49 -3.08 7.63 -19.99
CA TYR A 49 -3.70 8.85 -20.46
C TYR A 49 -2.95 9.38 -21.69
N ASN A 50 -3.64 9.44 -22.82
CA ASN A 50 -3.07 9.95 -24.07
C ASN A 50 -3.24 11.46 -24.13
N LYS A 51 -2.14 12.20 -24.08
CA LYS A 51 -2.14 13.67 -24.18
C LYS A 51 -1.28 14.09 -25.37
N TRP A 52 -1.94 14.64 -26.40
CA TRP A 52 -1.31 14.96 -27.69
C TRP A 52 -0.60 13.75 -28.30
N SER A 53 0.73 13.78 -28.37
CA SER A 53 1.59 12.72 -28.93
C SER A 53 2.30 11.89 -27.85
N SER A 54 1.92 12.04 -26.59
CA SER A 54 2.56 11.36 -25.45
C SER A 54 1.56 10.47 -24.71
N ASN A 55 2.02 9.26 -24.39
CA ASN A 55 1.30 8.32 -23.54
C ASN A 55 1.83 8.47 -22.10
N LEU A 56 0.96 8.89 -21.21
CA LEU A 56 1.28 9.09 -19.80
C LEU A 56 0.75 7.89 -19.01
N VAL A 57 1.66 7.11 -18.44
CA VAL A 57 1.33 5.87 -17.75
C VAL A 57 1.24 6.12 -16.25
N TYR A 58 0.16 5.65 -15.65
CA TYR A 58 -0.02 5.58 -14.21
C TYR A 58 -0.12 4.13 -13.76
N ASN A 59 0.66 3.75 -12.75
CA ASN A 59 0.83 2.35 -12.32
C ASN A 59 0.06 2.00 -11.03
N GLY A 60 -0.91 2.80 -10.60
CA GLY A 60 -1.68 2.51 -9.39
C GLY A 60 -0.92 2.77 -8.07
N THR A 61 0.04 3.69 -8.10
CA THR A 61 1.04 3.89 -7.03
C THR A 61 0.63 4.88 -5.93
N CYS A 62 -0.53 5.50 -6.06
CA CYS A 62 -1.08 6.43 -5.08
C CYS A 62 -2.14 5.81 -4.15
N CYS A 63 -2.19 4.48 -4.04
CA CYS A 63 -3.06 3.78 -3.10
C CYS A 63 -2.53 3.93 -1.66
N SER A 64 -2.76 5.10 -1.04
CA SER A 64 -2.31 5.42 0.31
C SER A 64 -3.34 6.26 1.08
N ARG A 65 -3.32 6.15 2.42
CA ARG A 65 -4.23 6.95 3.27
C ARG A 65 -4.05 8.45 3.06
N ALA A 66 -2.83 8.90 2.77
CA ALA A 66 -2.55 10.31 2.50
C ALA A 66 -3.19 10.77 1.18
N ALA A 67 -3.18 9.92 0.15
CA ALA A 67 -3.82 10.24 -1.13
C ALA A 67 -5.35 10.32 -1.01
N ILE A 68 -5.98 9.35 -0.33
CA ILE A 68 -7.44 9.37 -0.09
C ILE A 68 -7.84 10.59 0.74
N LYS A 69 -7.09 10.89 1.81
CA LYS A 69 -7.32 12.09 2.62
C LYS A 69 -7.21 13.36 1.77
N ALA A 70 -6.17 13.48 0.95
CA ALA A 70 -5.96 14.64 0.09
C ALA A 70 -7.09 14.83 -0.93
N LEU A 71 -7.57 13.75 -1.58
CA LEU A 71 -8.72 13.84 -2.47
C LEU A 71 -9.96 14.30 -1.72
N ASN A 72 -10.29 13.65 -0.61
CA ASN A 72 -11.52 13.93 0.15
C ASN A 72 -11.58 15.36 0.69
N GLU A 73 -10.43 15.92 1.08
CA GLU A 73 -10.33 17.30 1.58
C GLU A 73 -10.22 18.35 0.45
N SER A 74 -10.00 17.93 -0.80
CA SER A 74 -9.90 18.83 -1.93
C SER A 74 -11.27 19.31 -2.39
N SER A 75 -11.49 20.62 -2.42
CA SER A 75 -12.72 21.20 -3.01
C SER A 75 -12.84 20.94 -4.52
N GLN A 76 -11.73 20.68 -5.23
CA GLN A 76 -11.71 20.41 -6.66
C GLN A 76 -11.88 18.92 -6.99
N TYR A 77 -11.38 18.02 -6.13
CA TYR A 77 -11.22 16.60 -6.46
C TYR A 77 -11.94 15.64 -5.50
N SER A 78 -12.64 16.11 -4.46
CA SER A 78 -13.35 15.24 -3.50
C SER A 78 -14.38 14.33 -4.16
N TRP A 79 -15.03 14.82 -5.22
CA TRP A 79 -15.98 14.03 -6.01
C TRP A 79 -15.35 12.80 -6.71
N LEU A 80 -14.02 12.71 -6.79
CA LEU A 80 -13.32 11.53 -7.31
C LEU A 80 -13.28 10.36 -6.31
N VAL A 81 -13.63 10.59 -5.04
CA VAL A 81 -13.69 9.55 -3.99
C VAL A 81 -15.00 8.79 -4.03
N ASP A 82 -16.09 9.45 -4.43
CA ASP A 82 -17.40 8.83 -4.52
C ASP A 82 -17.44 7.93 -5.76
N GLY A 83 -17.12 6.64 -5.57
CA GLY A 83 -17.23 5.57 -6.59
C GLY A 83 -18.60 5.44 -7.27
N TYR A 84 -19.57 6.27 -6.89
CA TYR A 84 -20.88 6.43 -7.50
C TYR A 84 -20.83 6.90 -8.97
N ASN A 85 -19.76 7.60 -9.37
CA ASN A 85 -19.47 7.90 -10.79
C ASN A 85 -18.49 6.89 -11.41
N ASN A 86 -18.70 5.59 -11.15
CA ASN A 86 -18.16 4.33 -11.72
C ASN A 86 -16.72 4.21 -12.28
N ASN A 87 -16.13 5.25 -12.84
CA ASN A 87 -14.77 5.31 -13.36
C ASN A 87 -14.56 6.76 -13.83
N PRO A 88 -14.11 7.72 -12.99
CA PRO A 88 -13.85 9.08 -13.46
C PRO A 88 -12.98 9.03 -14.72
N ASP A 89 -13.26 9.85 -15.73
CA ASP A 89 -12.52 9.79 -16.98
C ASP A 89 -11.02 10.01 -16.74
N LEU A 90 -10.21 9.49 -17.66
CA LEU A 90 -8.76 9.47 -17.50
C LEU A 90 -8.16 10.88 -17.41
N TYR A 91 -8.82 11.89 -17.97
CA TYR A 91 -8.37 13.26 -17.84
C TYR A 91 -8.49 13.74 -16.39
N ASN A 92 -9.66 13.59 -15.76
CA ASN A 92 -9.85 14.00 -14.36
C ASN A 92 -8.95 13.22 -13.39
N ARG A 93 -8.69 11.94 -13.64
CA ARG A 93 -7.72 11.17 -12.88
C ARG A 93 -6.31 11.73 -13.00
N TRP A 94 -5.86 11.95 -14.23
CA TRP A 94 -4.53 12.48 -14.49
C TRP A 94 -4.35 13.88 -13.89
N ASP A 95 -5.37 14.73 -14.02
CA ASP A 95 -5.37 16.09 -13.48
C ASP A 95 -5.24 16.09 -11.95
N ALA A 96 -5.98 15.23 -11.25
CA ALA A 96 -5.85 15.06 -9.80
C ALA A 96 -4.47 14.51 -9.39
N LEU A 97 -3.90 13.59 -10.17
CA LEU A 97 -2.55 13.09 -9.91
C LEU A 97 -1.51 14.22 -9.99
N THR A 98 -1.52 15.00 -11.08
CA THR A 98 -0.46 15.99 -11.33
C THR A 98 -0.62 17.29 -10.57
N ASN A 99 -1.85 17.72 -10.27
CA ASN A 99 -2.11 18.99 -9.59
C ASN A 99 -2.33 18.84 -8.09
N LEU A 100 -2.46 17.61 -7.58
CA LEU A 100 -2.65 17.36 -6.15
C LEU A 100 -1.77 16.22 -5.65
N LEU A 101 -2.01 14.98 -6.09
CA LEU A 101 -1.52 13.80 -5.36
C LEU A 101 -0.01 13.62 -5.42
N PHE A 102 0.63 13.84 -6.57
CA PHE A 102 2.08 13.75 -6.67
C PHE A 102 2.81 14.82 -5.84
N CYS A 103 2.10 15.86 -5.38
CA CYS A 103 2.64 16.93 -4.56
C CYS A 103 2.46 16.69 -3.06
N ILE A 104 1.71 15.66 -2.64
CA ILE A 104 1.48 15.35 -1.23
C ILE A 104 2.48 14.29 -0.75
N PRO A 105 3.34 14.61 0.23
CA PRO A 105 4.27 13.63 0.80
C PRO A 105 3.56 12.39 1.32
N GLY A 106 3.98 11.21 0.84
CA GLY A 106 3.39 9.93 1.22
C GLY A 106 2.08 9.57 0.52
N ALA A 107 1.57 10.41 -0.39
CA ALA A 107 0.41 10.05 -1.20
C ALA A 107 0.75 8.98 -2.25
N CYS A 108 1.91 9.09 -2.91
CA CYS A 108 2.30 8.21 -3.99
C CYS A 108 3.74 7.71 -3.83
N THR A 109 4.02 6.49 -4.32
CA THR A 109 5.39 5.94 -4.42
C THR A 109 6.07 6.29 -5.76
N GLU A 110 5.32 6.81 -6.72
CA GLU A 110 5.74 7.29 -8.04
C GLU A 110 5.09 8.67 -8.33
N PRO A 111 5.56 9.43 -9.35
CA PRO A 111 6.58 9.08 -10.34
C PRO A 111 8.00 9.05 -9.76
N ASN A 112 8.89 8.29 -10.41
CA ASN A 112 10.32 8.31 -10.20
C ASN A 112 11.02 8.68 -11.53
N PRO A 113 11.63 9.87 -11.66
CA PRO A 113 11.88 10.86 -10.61
C PRO A 113 10.60 11.53 -10.09
N ALA A 114 10.67 12.03 -8.84
CA ALA A 114 9.56 12.70 -8.18
C ALA A 114 8.99 13.85 -9.03
N TRP A 115 7.68 14.02 -8.97
CA TRP A 115 7.01 15.13 -9.64
C TRP A 115 7.40 16.45 -8.98
N ILE A 116 7.99 17.36 -9.75
CA ILE A 116 8.45 18.67 -9.24
C ILE A 116 7.53 19.83 -9.63
N ASN A 117 6.54 19.60 -10.49
CA ASN A 117 5.66 20.64 -11.00
C ASN A 117 4.43 20.81 -10.08
N CYS A 118 4.69 21.20 -8.83
CA CYS A 118 3.66 21.47 -7.84
C CYS A 118 3.34 22.97 -7.81
N SER A 119 2.12 23.34 -8.19
CA SER A 119 1.64 24.71 -8.10
C SER A 119 1.17 24.97 -6.67
N GLY A 120 2.02 25.60 -5.85
CA GLY A 120 1.68 26.05 -4.51
C GLY A 120 0.83 27.31 -4.48
#